data_AF-A0A529LWF4-F1
#
_entry.id   AF-A0A529LWF4-F1
#
_cell.length_a   1.000
_cell.length_b   1.000
_cell.length_c   1.000
_cell.angle_alpha   90.00
_cell.angle_beta   90.00
_cell.angle_gamma   90.00
#
_symmetry.space_group_name_H-M   'P 1'
#
loop_
_entity.id
_entity.type
_entity.pdbx_description
1 polymer ?
#
loop_
_entity_poly.entity_id
_entity_poly.type
_entity_poly.pdbx_seq_one_letter_code
_entity_poly.pdbx_strand_id
1 'polypeptide(L)' 'HKVKTVGGCELSLKADGGKVTVTDENGNVANVTIADVEQSNGVIHVIDKVLLPKM' A
#
# COMPACT_ATOMS: atom_id res chain seq x y z
N HIS A 1 1.81 -5.35 -8.69
CA HIS A 1 1.36 -4.13 -9.38
C HIS A 1 2.11 -2.95 -8.81
N LYS A 2 2.86 -2.21 -9.63
CA LYS A 2 3.62 -1.05 -9.14
C LYS A 2 2.75 0.20 -9.26
N VAL A 3 2.74 1.03 -8.22
CA VAL A 3 2.01 2.30 -8.18
C VAL A 3 2.95 3.42 -7.77
N LYS A 4 2.83 4.56 -8.44
CA LYS A 4 3.57 5.76 -8.09
C LYS A 4 2.76 6.58 -7.09
N THR A 5 3.40 6.94 -5.98
CA THR A 5 2.80 7.81 -4.96
C THR A 5 2.89 9.28 -5.39
N VAL A 6 2.05 10.13 -4.81
CA VAL A 6 2.14 11.60 -5.00
C VAL A 6 3.49 12.13 -4.54
N GLY A 7 4.12 11.48 -3.55
CA GLY A 7 5.46 11.82 -3.07
C GLY A 7 6.60 11.41 -4.02
N GLY A 8 6.31 10.81 -5.17
CA GLY A 8 7.31 10.42 -6.17
C GLY A 8 7.89 9.02 -6.01
N CYS A 9 7.79 8.42 -4.83
CA CYS A 9 8.19 7.04 -4.54
C CYS A 9 7.29 6.01 -5.23
N GLU A 10 7.83 4.84 -5.57
CA GLU A 10 7.05 3.70 -6.08
C GLU A 10 6.74 2.68 -4.98
N LEU A 11 5.49 2.23 -4.91
CA LEU A 11 5.07 1.13 -4.04
C LEU A 11 4.69 -0.09 -4.88
N SER A 12 5.00 -1.28 -4.39
CA SER A 12 4.63 -2.54 -5.04
C SER A 12 3.50 -3.22 -4.28
N LEU A 13 2.35 -3.35 -4.92
CA LEU A 13 1.16 -4.04 -4.41
C LEU A 13 1.16 -5.48 -4.89
N LYS A 14 0.93 -6.44 -4.01
CA LYS A 14 0.71 -7.84 -4.37
C LYS A 14 -0.57 -8.34 -3.71
N ALA A 15 -1.48 -8.86 -4.52
CA ALA A 15 -2.68 -9.55 -4.06
C ALA A 15 -2.43 -11.07 -4.14
N ASP A 16 -2.57 -11.76 -3.01
CA ASP A 16 -2.36 -13.21 -2.91
C ASP A 16 -3.46 -13.81 -2.02
N GLY A 17 -4.26 -14.72 -2.57
CA GLY A 17 -5.29 -15.45 -1.81
C GLY A 17 -6.34 -14.59 -1.09
N GLY A 18 -6.66 -13.39 -1.59
CA GLY A 18 -7.60 -12.46 -0.95
C GLY A 18 -6.97 -11.50 0.08
N LYS A 19 -5.64 -11.56 0.26
CA LYS A 19 -4.88 -10.57 1.05
C LYS A 19 -4.08 -9.68 0.11
N VAL A 20 -4.10 -8.39 0.39
CA VAL A 20 -3.27 -7.40 -0.32
C VAL A 20 -2.09 -7.06 0.58
N THR A 21 -0.90 -7.04 -0.01
CA THR A 21 0.35 -6.65 0.64
C THR A 21 0.97 -5.50 -0.13
N VAL A 22 1.54 -4.55 0.60
CA VAL A 22 2.20 -3.36 0.06
C VAL A 22 3.67 -3.45 0.44
N THR A 23 4.56 -3.38 -0.54
CA THR A 23 6.01 -3.34 -0.34
C THR A 23 6.53 -1.96 -0.71
N ASP A 24 7.26 -1.32 0.20
CA ASP A 24 7.94 -0.06 -0.07
C ASP A 24 9.31 -0.25 -0.76
N GLU A 25 9.95 0.85 -1.14
CA GLU A 25 11.26 0.87 -1.81
C GLU A 25 12.42 0.43 -0.90
N ASN A 26 12.19 0.41 0.41
CA ASN A 26 13.12 -0.10 1.41
C ASN A 26 12.95 -1.61 1.64
N GLY A 27 11.98 -2.25 0.98
CA GLY A 27 11.68 -3.67 1.13
C GLY A 27 10.81 -4.00 2.35
N ASN A 28 10.24 -3.00 3.04
CA ASN A 28 9.27 -3.26 4.09
C ASN A 28 7.95 -3.71 3.45
N VAL A 29 7.44 -4.82 3.95
CA VAL A 29 6.12 -5.33 3.59
C VAL A 29 5.11 -4.98 4.68
N ALA A 30 4.01 -4.36 4.29
CA ALA A 30 2.82 -4.10 5.10
C ALA A 30 1.64 -4.91 4.55
N ASN A 31 0.80 -5.42 5.43
CA ASN A 31 -0.41 -6.16 5.04
C ASN A 31 -1.61 -5.24 5.16
N VAL A 32 -2.51 -5.31 4.17
CA VAL A 32 -3.81 -4.65 4.24
C VAL A 32 -4.71 -5.44 5.19
N THR A 33 -5.16 -4.78 6.26
CA THR A 33 -6.06 -5.36 7.27
C THR A 33 -7.53 -5.07 6.95
N ILE A 34 -7.81 -3.91 6.37
CA ILE A 34 -9.14 -3.50 5.91
C ILE A 34 -8.98 -2.87 4.53
N ALA A 35 -9.60 -3.47 3.53
CA ALA A 35 -9.59 -2.95 2.17
C ALA A 35 -10.89 -2.18 1.87
N ASP A 36 -10.86 -1.35 0.83
CA ASP A 36 -12.04 -0.77 0.19
C ASP A 36 -12.98 0.05 1.10
N VAL A 37 -12.39 0.87 1.98
CA VAL A 37 -13.18 1.85 2.75
C VAL A 37 -13.51 3.03 1.84
N GLU A 38 -14.75 3.06 1.34
CA GLU A 38 -15.23 4.10 0.42
C GLU A 38 -15.32 5.47 1.10
N GLN A 39 -14.82 6.49 0.40
CA GLN A 39 -14.92 7.90 0.77
C GLN A 39 -15.42 8.72 -0.42
N SER A 40 -15.95 9.90 -0.17
CA SER A 40 -16.51 10.76 -1.22
C SER A 40 -15.49 11.19 -2.29
N ASN A 41 -14.20 11.01 -2.02
CA ASN A 41 -13.08 11.44 -2.87
C ASN A 41 -12.11 10.29 -3.21
N GLY A 42 -12.44 9.04 -2.89
CA GLY A 42 -11.54 7.91 -3.14
C GLY A 42 -11.79 6.74 -2.21
N VAL A 43 -10.74 5.94 -2.01
CA VAL A 43 -10.80 4.70 -1.25
C VAL A 43 -9.62 4.63 -0.29
N ILE A 44 -9.88 4.24 0.96
CA ILE A 44 -8.85 4.00 1.97
C ILE A 44 -8.62 2.50 2.13
N HIS A 45 -7.34 2.13 2.24
CA HIS A 45 -6.90 0.81 2.64
C HIS A 45 -6.09 0.93 3.93
N VAL A 46 -6.49 0.19 4.98
CA VAL A 46 -5.80 0.17 6.28
C VAL A 46 -4.71 -0.88 6.25
N ILE A 47 -3.52 -0.51 6.73
CA ILE A 47 -2.35 -1.39 6.81
C ILE A 47 -1.83 -1.52 8.24
N ASP A 48 -1.15 -2.64 8.53
CA ASP A 48 -0.61 -2.97 9.85
C ASP A 48 0.78 -2.37 10.14
N LYS A 49 1.44 -1.78 9.13
CA LYS A 49 2.82 -1.29 9.24
C LYS A 49 3.01 0.05 8.53
N VAL A 50 3.83 0.91 9.11
CA VAL A 50 4.22 2.19 8.51
C VAL A 50 5.19 1.96 7.35
N LEU A 51 4.89 2.56 6.19
CA LEU A 51 5.76 2.58 5.02
C LEU A 51 6.70 3.79 5.11
N LEU A 52 7.98 3.60 4.77
CA LEU A 52 8.96 4.67 4.77
C LEU A 52 9.45 4.92 3.35
N PRO A 53 9.49 6.19 2.88
CA PRO A 53 10.07 6.52 1.58
C PRO A 53 11.58 6.29 1.60
N LYS A 54 12.16 5.96 0.44
CA LYS A 54 13.61 5.91 0.28
C LYS A 54 14.09 7.31 -0.10
N MET A 55 14.94 7.90 0.74
CA MET A 55 15.59 9.19 0.46
C MET A 55 16.57 9.07 -0.71
#